data_AF-A0AAA9RZY0-F1
#
_entry.id   AF-A0AAA9RZY0-F1
#
_cell.length_a   1.000
_cell.length_b   1.000
_cell.length_c   1.000
_cell.angle_alpha   90.00
_cell.angle_beta   90.00
_cell.angle_gamma   90.00
#
_symmetry.space_group_name_H-M   'P 1'
#
loop_
_entity.id
_entity.type
_entity.pdbx_description
1 polymer ?
#
loop_
_entity_poly.entity_id
_entity_poly.type
_entity_poly.pdbx_seq_one_letter_code
_entity_poly.pdbx_strand_id
1 'polypeptide(L)'
;MEEGGGGARSLVPGGPVLLVLCGLLEASGGGRALPQLSDDIPFRVNWPGTEFSLPTTGVLYKEDNYVIMTTTHKEKYKCILPLVASGDEIESYWTYEVCHGKHVRQYHEEKESGQKINIHEYYLGNMLAKNLLSEKEQEAKEEEKSKEIPTKNIEGQMTPYYPVGMGNGTPCSLKQNRPRSSTVMYICHPESKHEILSVAEVTTCEYEVVILTPLLCNHPKYRFRASPVNDIFCQSLPGSPFKPLTLRQLEQQEEILRVPFRRNKEGVGWWKYEFCYGKHVHQYHEDKDNGKTSVVVGTWNQEEHIEWAKKNTARAYHLQDDGTQTVRMVSHFYGNGDICDITDKPRQVTVKLKCKESDSPHAVTVYMLEPHSCQYILGVESPVICKILDTADENGLLSLPN
;
A
#
# COMPACT_ATOMS: atom_id res chain seq x y z
N MET A 1 19.12 22.98 74.55
CA MET A 1 18.78 21.83 73.69
C MET A 1 17.28 21.94 73.46
N GLU A 2 16.91 22.75 72.47
CA GLU A 2 15.53 23.11 72.17
C GLU A 2 14.98 22.27 71.02
N GLU A 3 13.73 21.82 71.22
CA GLU A 3 12.63 21.58 70.29
C GLU A 3 12.83 20.62 69.10
N GLY A 4 11.84 19.85 68.62
CA GLY A 4 10.39 19.83 68.85
C GLY A 4 9.79 18.85 67.83
N GLY A 5 8.64 18.26 68.14
CA GLY A 5 7.93 17.33 67.25
C GLY A 5 7.10 18.01 66.15
N GLY A 6 6.87 17.28 65.06
CA GLY A 6 5.90 17.56 63.99
C GLY A 6 5.93 16.36 63.03
N GLY A 7 4.83 15.75 62.58
CA GLY A 7 3.54 16.33 62.21
C GLY A 7 3.35 16.10 60.71
N ALA A 8 2.63 15.04 60.34
CA ALA A 8 2.35 14.70 58.94
C ALA A 8 1.42 15.73 58.27
N ARG A 9 1.65 16.03 56.97
CA ARG A 9 0.59 16.33 56.00
C ARG A 9 1.02 16.17 54.54
N SER A 10 0.12 15.49 53.83
CA SER A 10 -0.05 15.13 52.42
C SER A 10 0.37 16.14 51.33
N LEU A 11 0.81 15.60 50.18
CA LEU A 11 0.50 16.08 48.81
C LEU A 11 0.48 14.88 47.84
N VAL A 12 -0.62 14.74 47.10
CA VAL A 12 -0.95 13.84 45.95
C VAL A 12 -1.35 14.80 44.79
N PRO A 13 -1.36 14.50 43.46
CA PRO A 13 -1.28 13.23 42.70
C PRO A 13 -0.37 13.21 41.42
N GLY A 14 -0.21 12.02 40.83
CA GLY A 14 -0.37 11.83 39.36
C GLY A 14 0.87 11.65 38.49
N GLY A 15 0.92 10.55 37.71
CA GLY A 15 1.74 10.43 36.50
C GLY A 15 2.42 9.06 36.30
N PRO A 16 2.27 8.37 35.14
CA PRO A 16 2.83 7.04 34.90
C PRO A 16 4.34 7.11 34.62
N VAL A 17 5.06 6.14 35.20
CA VAL A 17 6.52 5.98 35.04
C VAL A 17 6.83 5.47 33.63
N LEU A 18 7.48 6.33 32.84
CA LEU A 18 8.05 6.00 31.53
C LEU A 18 9.44 5.37 31.77
N LEU A 19 9.55 4.05 31.60
CA LEU A 19 10.83 3.33 31.62
C LEU A 19 11.56 3.56 30.29
N VAL A 20 12.52 4.50 30.30
CA VAL A 20 13.50 4.68 29.22
C VAL A 20 14.68 3.75 29.48
N LEU A 21 14.80 2.67 28.70
CA LEU A 21 15.99 1.83 28.67
C LEU A 21 17.03 2.46 27.74
N CYS A 22 18.03 3.10 28.34
CA CYS A 22 19.23 3.56 27.65
C CYS A 22 20.22 2.37 27.56
N GLY A 23 20.44 1.85 26.35
CA GLY A 23 21.47 0.83 26.07
C GLY A 23 22.67 1.46 25.38
N LEU A 24 23.84 1.40 26.03
CA LEU A 24 25.14 1.78 25.47
C LEU A 24 25.53 0.83 24.33
N LEU A 25 25.75 1.37 23.14
CA LEU A 25 26.43 0.70 22.03
C LEU A 25 27.79 1.37 21.85
N GLU A 26 28.86 0.63 22.15
CA GLU A 26 30.23 1.00 21.76
C GLU A 26 30.35 0.91 20.24
N ALA A 27 30.54 2.06 19.60
CA ALA A 27 30.85 2.16 18.17
C ALA A 27 32.35 1.95 17.97
N SER A 28 32.73 0.80 17.41
CA SER A 28 34.04 0.62 16.78
C SER A 28 33.95 1.03 15.31
N GLY A 29 34.92 1.83 14.88
CA GLY A 29 34.86 2.70 13.70
C GLY A 29 34.68 2.02 12.33
N GLY A 30 33.97 2.76 11.49
CA GLY A 30 33.72 2.47 10.08
C GLY A 30 32.56 3.34 9.58
N GLY A 31 32.78 4.66 9.47
CA GLY A 31 31.75 5.62 9.10
C GLY A 31 31.21 5.40 7.69
N ARG A 32 30.06 4.74 7.58
CA ARG A 32 29.14 4.90 6.45
C ARG A 32 27.95 5.71 6.98
N ALA A 33 27.70 6.87 6.36
CA ALA A 33 26.50 7.64 6.64
C ALA A 33 25.30 6.78 6.22
N LEU A 34 24.54 6.32 7.22
CA LEU A 34 23.25 5.68 6.95
C LEU A 34 22.30 6.75 6.36
N PRO A 35 21.48 6.42 5.35
CA PRO A 35 20.44 7.33 4.88
C PRO A 35 19.58 7.77 6.06
N GLN A 36 19.13 9.03 6.06
CA GLN A 36 18.12 9.48 7.01
C GLN A 36 16.87 8.63 6.78
N LEU A 37 16.61 7.70 7.69
CA LEU A 37 15.39 6.91 7.69
C LEU A 37 14.25 7.88 8.03
N SER A 38 13.44 8.24 7.03
CA SER A 38 12.17 8.91 7.27
C SER A 38 11.10 7.87 7.63
N ASP A 39 10.25 8.18 8.61
CA ASP A 39 9.12 7.34 9.01
C ASP A 39 7.97 7.31 7.97
N ASP A 40 8.14 8.03 6.84
CA ASP A 40 7.14 8.15 5.78
C ASP A 40 7.05 6.91 4.87
N ILE A 41 8.09 6.04 4.87
CA ILE A 41 8.17 4.89 3.98
C ILE A 41 8.09 3.59 4.80
N PRO A 42 7.00 2.81 4.70
CA PRO A 42 6.89 1.52 5.37
C PRO A 42 7.84 0.49 4.75
N PHE A 43 8.60 -0.20 5.60
CA PHE A 43 9.47 -1.32 5.22
C PHE A 43 8.97 -2.65 5.81
N ARG A 44 9.13 -3.75 5.07
CA ARG A 44 8.83 -5.12 5.52
C ARG A 44 10.11 -5.95 5.50
N VAL A 45 10.42 -6.56 6.64
CA VAL A 45 11.59 -7.44 6.76
C VAL A 45 11.22 -8.86 6.35
N ASN A 46 11.92 -9.36 5.34
CA ASN A 46 11.80 -10.72 4.83
C ASN A 46 13.00 -11.57 5.27
N TRP A 47 12.73 -12.84 5.53
CA TRP A 47 13.70 -13.81 6.04
C TRP A 47 13.87 -14.96 5.03
N PRO A 48 14.53 -14.71 3.89
CA PRO A 48 14.77 -15.75 2.91
C PRO A 48 15.74 -16.78 3.50
N GLY A 49 15.43 -18.07 3.36
CA GLY A 49 16.19 -19.17 3.94
C GLY A 49 17.58 -19.39 3.32
N THR A 50 18.00 -20.65 3.18
CA THR A 50 19.33 -21.00 2.68
C THR A 50 19.56 -20.70 1.20
N GLU A 51 18.50 -20.68 0.40
CA GLU A 51 18.55 -20.42 -1.03
C GLU A 51 17.94 -19.04 -1.32
N PHE A 52 18.80 -18.04 -1.44
CA PHE A 52 18.40 -16.70 -1.81
C PHE A 52 19.38 -16.11 -2.81
N SER A 53 18.93 -15.96 -4.04
CA SER A 53 19.47 -14.96 -4.96
C SER A 53 18.66 -13.69 -4.78
N LEU A 54 19.33 -12.55 -4.70
CA LEU A 54 18.66 -11.26 -4.84
C LEU A 54 17.77 -11.31 -6.09
N PRO A 55 16.53 -10.80 -6.05
CA PRO A 55 15.73 -10.70 -7.25
C PRO A 55 16.52 -9.94 -8.31
N THR A 56 16.49 -10.40 -9.56
CA THR A 56 17.28 -9.88 -10.70
C THR A 56 16.99 -8.41 -11.05
N THR A 57 16.19 -7.72 -10.24
CA THR A 57 16.03 -6.26 -10.12
C THR A 57 17.33 -5.59 -9.67
N GLY A 58 18.36 -5.66 -10.52
CA GLY A 58 19.73 -5.19 -10.28
C GLY A 58 19.95 -3.68 -10.16
N VAL A 59 18.96 -2.93 -9.68
CA VAL A 59 19.07 -1.48 -9.41
C VAL A 59 18.68 -1.13 -7.98
N LEU A 60 17.79 -1.92 -7.33
CA LEU A 60 17.25 -1.59 -6.01
C LEU A 60 18.09 -2.12 -4.84
N TYR A 61 18.87 -3.19 -5.04
CA TYR A 61 19.68 -3.81 -3.99
C TYR A 61 21.10 -3.98 -4.48
N LYS A 62 22.07 -3.50 -3.70
CA LYS A 62 23.49 -3.79 -3.92
C LYS A 62 23.97 -4.75 -2.84
N GLU A 63 24.76 -5.75 -3.23
CA GLU A 63 25.26 -6.80 -2.32
C GLU A 63 26.11 -6.26 -1.16
N ASP A 64 26.70 -5.07 -1.34
CA ASP A 64 27.53 -4.33 -0.38
C ASP A 64 26.73 -3.32 0.46
N ASN A 65 25.45 -3.09 0.15
CA ASN A 65 24.54 -2.26 0.94
C ASN A 65 23.74 -3.10 1.94
N TYR A 66 24.41 -3.55 2.99
CA TYR A 66 23.82 -4.36 4.04
C TYR A 66 24.15 -3.85 5.44
N VAL A 67 23.29 -4.20 6.38
CA VAL A 67 23.53 -4.04 7.82
C VAL A 67 23.56 -5.42 8.48
N ILE A 68 24.42 -5.60 9.49
CA ILE A 68 24.38 -6.79 10.35
C ILE A 68 23.48 -6.50 11.54
N MET A 69 22.33 -7.16 11.59
CA MET A 69 21.40 -7.04 12.70
C MET A 69 21.66 -8.13 13.73
N THR A 70 21.69 -7.78 15.01
CA THR A 70 21.85 -8.73 16.12
C THR A 70 20.66 -8.67 17.06
N THR A 71 20.07 -9.81 17.39
CA THR A 71 18.91 -9.88 18.29
C THR A 71 19.34 -9.93 19.76
N THR A 72 18.39 -9.76 20.68
CA THR A 72 18.61 -9.88 22.14
C THR A 72 19.13 -11.25 22.56
N HIS A 73 18.87 -12.29 21.76
CA HIS A 73 19.37 -13.65 21.95
C HIS A 73 20.68 -13.92 21.21
N LYS A 74 21.39 -12.87 20.76
CA LYS A 74 22.68 -12.94 20.05
C LYS A 74 22.62 -13.65 18.69
N GLU A 75 21.45 -13.74 18.06
CA GLU A 75 21.30 -14.22 16.69
C GLU A 75 21.73 -13.11 15.72
N LYS A 76 22.44 -13.45 14.64
CA LYS A 76 23.02 -12.51 13.69
C LYS A 76 22.48 -12.72 12.27
N TYR A 77 22.16 -11.61 11.61
CA TYR A 77 21.58 -11.60 10.27
C TYR A 77 22.23 -10.54 9.38
N LYS A 78 22.51 -10.89 8.12
CA LYS A 78 22.92 -9.96 7.07
C LYS A 78 21.67 -9.45 6.36
N CYS A 79 21.29 -8.20 6.62
CA CYS A 79 20.09 -7.57 6.06
C CYS A 79 20.47 -6.61 4.94
N ILE A 80 20.02 -6.90 3.73
CA ILE A 80 20.26 -6.07 2.54
C ILE A 80 19.14 -5.03 2.48
N LEU A 81 19.52 -3.77 2.56
CA LEU A 81 18.58 -2.65 2.54
C LEU A 81 18.31 -2.26 1.08
N PRO A 82 17.05 -1.93 0.72
CA PRO A 82 16.81 -1.28 -0.55
C PRO A 82 17.60 0.02 -0.57
N LEU A 83 18.18 0.32 -1.71
CA LEU A 83 18.60 1.68 -2.01
C LEU A 83 17.32 2.51 -2.04
N VAL A 84 16.98 3.10 -0.89
CA VAL A 84 16.20 4.33 -0.91
C VAL A 84 17.02 5.24 -1.77
N ALA A 85 16.45 5.71 -2.87
CA ALA A 85 17.07 6.76 -3.63
C ALA A 85 17.29 7.94 -2.66
N SER A 86 18.47 8.03 -2.03
CA SER A 86 19.31 9.16 -2.37
C SER A 86 19.35 9.09 -3.88
N GLY A 87 18.50 9.87 -4.55
CA GLY A 87 18.49 9.96 -6.01
C GLY A 87 19.95 9.94 -6.42
N ASP A 88 20.30 9.10 -7.41
CA ASP A 88 21.59 9.24 -8.07
C ASP A 88 21.78 10.74 -8.18
N GLU A 89 22.76 11.26 -7.42
CA GLU A 89 22.99 12.69 -7.30
C GLU A 89 22.87 13.18 -8.73
N ILE A 90 21.84 14.00 -9.02
CA ILE A 90 21.76 14.69 -10.30
C ILE A 90 23.17 15.22 -10.45
N GLU A 91 23.92 14.68 -11.42
CA GLU A 91 25.35 14.94 -11.51
C GLU A 91 25.48 16.45 -11.32
N SER A 92 26.11 16.89 -10.22
CA SER A 92 25.95 18.27 -9.72
C SER A 92 26.36 19.33 -10.77
N TYR A 93 26.95 18.87 -11.87
CA TYR A 93 27.25 19.60 -13.07
C TYR A 93 26.01 19.92 -13.93
N TRP A 94 25.12 18.99 -14.31
CA TRP A 94 24.05 19.30 -15.29
C TRP A 94 22.68 19.58 -14.65
N THR A 95 22.02 20.64 -15.10
CA THR A 95 20.62 20.97 -14.76
C THR A 95 19.71 20.62 -15.92
N TYR A 96 18.52 20.06 -15.63
CA TYR A 96 17.56 19.60 -16.64
C TYR A 96 16.25 20.37 -16.56
N GLU A 97 15.71 20.69 -17.72
CA GLU A 97 14.45 21.41 -17.90
C GLU A 97 13.57 20.62 -18.88
N VAL A 98 12.32 20.35 -18.51
CA VAL A 98 11.34 19.71 -19.39
C VAL A 98 10.13 20.61 -19.56
N CYS A 99 9.92 21.07 -20.79
CA CYS A 99 8.69 21.74 -21.21
C CYS A 99 7.83 20.77 -22.03
N HIS A 100 6.75 20.26 -21.44
CA HIS A 100 5.80 19.38 -22.13
C HIS A 100 5.35 19.98 -23.47
N GLY A 101 5.44 19.19 -24.54
CA GLY A 101 5.06 19.60 -25.90
C GLY A 101 5.99 20.62 -26.56
N LYS A 102 7.10 21.02 -25.92
CA LYS A 102 8.07 21.96 -26.50
C LYS A 102 9.45 21.34 -26.62
N HIS A 103 10.12 21.08 -25.49
CA HIS A 103 11.51 20.62 -25.52
C HIS A 103 11.94 19.98 -24.20
N VAL A 104 13.00 19.18 -24.29
CA VAL A 104 13.84 18.73 -23.17
C VAL A 104 15.21 19.39 -23.33
N ARG A 105 15.69 20.08 -22.31
CA ARG A 105 16.96 20.83 -22.32
C ARG A 105 17.80 20.43 -21.12
N GLN A 106 19.10 20.27 -21.36
CA GLN A 106 20.09 20.24 -20.29
C GLN A 106 20.99 21.48 -20.39
N TYR A 107 21.40 22.02 -19.25
CA TYR A 107 22.30 23.17 -19.20
C TYR A 107 23.19 23.17 -17.95
N HIS A 108 24.35 23.81 -18.05
CA HIS A 108 25.27 24.06 -16.93
C HIS A 108 25.63 25.55 -16.90
N GLU A 109 25.64 26.13 -15.69
CA GLU A 109 25.97 27.55 -15.46
C GLU A 109 27.34 27.67 -14.78
N GLU A 110 28.34 28.17 -15.50
CA GLU A 110 29.62 28.54 -14.91
C GLU A 110 29.64 30.04 -14.57
N LYS A 111 29.82 30.35 -13.28
CA LYS A 111 29.98 31.73 -12.81
C LYS A 111 31.44 32.14 -12.93
N GLU A 112 31.79 32.78 -14.04
CA GLU A 112 33.08 33.44 -14.18
C GLU A 112 33.10 34.72 -13.33
N SER A 113 34.19 34.93 -12.59
CA SER A 113 34.38 35.92 -11.51
C SER A 113 33.90 37.35 -11.81
N GLY A 114 32.59 37.57 -11.72
CA GLY A 114 31.98 38.86 -11.45
C GLY A 114 31.10 39.50 -12.52
N GLN A 115 30.94 38.99 -13.76
CA GLN A 115 30.09 39.73 -14.72
C GLN A 115 29.44 39.00 -15.92
N LYS A 116 29.73 37.73 -16.24
CA LYS A 116 28.99 37.00 -17.29
C LYS A 116 28.78 35.54 -16.89
N ILE A 117 27.54 35.08 -16.93
CA ILE A 117 27.17 33.68 -16.73
C ILE A 117 27.32 33.00 -18.09
N ASN A 118 28.25 32.06 -18.21
CA ASN A 118 28.38 31.24 -19.42
C ASN A 118 27.49 30.00 -19.26
N ILE A 119 26.50 29.86 -20.14
CA ILE A 119 25.51 28.77 -20.09
C ILE A 119 25.80 27.81 -21.23
N HIS A 120 26.28 26.62 -20.89
CA HIS A 120 26.41 25.53 -21.85
C HIS A 120 25.07 24.78 -21.91
N GLU A 121 24.37 24.83 -23.05
CA GLU A 121 23.05 24.18 -23.21
C GLU A 121 23.01 23.17 -24.37
N TYR A 122 22.25 22.10 -24.18
CA TYR A 122 21.93 21.11 -25.21
C TYR A 122 20.46 20.73 -25.15
N TYR A 123 19.82 20.60 -26.32
CA TYR A 123 18.46 20.11 -26.44
C TYR A 123 18.48 18.60 -26.66
N LEU A 124 17.80 17.86 -25.79
CA LEU A 124 17.68 16.40 -25.83
C LEU A 124 16.45 15.95 -26.62
N GLY A 125 15.58 16.90 -26.98
CA GLY A 125 14.43 16.70 -27.85
C GLY A 125 13.68 18.01 -28.02
N ASN A 126 13.07 18.21 -29.18
CA ASN A 126 12.28 19.37 -29.55
C ASN A 126 11.06 18.94 -30.38
N MET A 127 9.88 19.27 -29.88
CA MET A 127 8.59 18.97 -30.50
C MET A 127 8.12 20.09 -31.45
N LEU A 128 8.68 21.30 -31.36
CA LEU A 128 8.28 22.43 -32.19
C LEU A 128 8.51 22.20 -33.70
N ALA A 129 9.35 21.24 -34.07
CA ALA A 129 9.58 20.85 -35.46
C ALA A 129 8.49 19.93 -36.05
N LYS A 130 7.61 19.33 -35.22
CA LYS A 130 6.46 18.53 -35.71
C LYS A 130 5.23 19.38 -36.01
N ASN A 131 5.12 20.60 -35.48
CA ASN A 131 3.92 21.43 -35.59
C ASN A 131 3.76 22.17 -36.94
N LEU A 132 4.45 21.74 -37.99
CA LEU A 132 4.19 22.24 -39.34
C LEU A 132 3.65 21.18 -40.30
N LEU A 133 3.76 19.88 -39.97
CA LEU A 133 3.24 18.80 -40.82
C LEU A 133 2.84 17.58 -39.97
N SER A 134 1.54 17.29 -39.95
CA SER A 134 0.92 16.01 -39.54
C SER A 134 0.41 15.84 -38.10
N GLU A 135 -0.33 16.82 -37.56
CA GLU A 135 -1.22 16.55 -36.41
C GLU A 135 -2.46 15.69 -36.81
N LYS A 136 -2.86 15.66 -38.09
CA LYS A 136 -4.07 14.95 -38.55
C LYS A 136 -3.88 13.53 -39.11
N GLU A 137 -2.64 13.10 -39.38
CA GLU A 137 -2.38 11.77 -39.99
C GLU A 137 -1.78 10.75 -39.03
N GLN A 138 -1.27 11.17 -37.86
CA GLN A 138 -0.69 10.26 -36.87
C GLN A 138 -1.73 9.77 -35.83
N GLU A 139 -2.76 10.55 -35.53
CA GLU A 139 -3.86 10.13 -34.64
C GLU A 139 -4.60 8.88 -35.17
N ALA A 140 -4.76 8.77 -36.50
CA ALA A 140 -5.44 7.63 -37.12
C ALA A 140 -4.57 6.35 -37.25
N LYS A 141 -3.25 6.44 -37.04
CA LYS A 141 -2.32 5.28 -37.13
C LYS A 141 -1.91 4.73 -35.76
N GLU A 142 -2.03 5.49 -34.67
CA GLU A 142 -1.77 5.00 -33.32
C GLU A 142 -2.98 4.29 -32.68
N GLU A 143 -4.21 4.55 -33.13
CA GLU A 143 -5.40 3.83 -32.64
C GLU A 143 -5.39 2.31 -32.89
N GLU A 144 -4.63 1.83 -33.88
CA GLU A 144 -4.54 0.39 -34.16
C GLU A 144 -3.36 -0.34 -33.48
N LYS A 145 -2.43 0.37 -32.81
CA LYS A 145 -1.19 -0.26 -32.33
C LYS A 145 -0.81 0.04 -30.87
N SER A 146 -1.75 -0.16 -29.95
CA SER A 146 -1.54 -0.94 -28.71
C SER A 146 -2.78 -0.86 -27.83
N LYS A 147 -3.53 -1.98 -27.70
CA LYS A 147 -4.58 -2.13 -26.69
C LYS A 147 -4.01 -2.30 -25.26
N GLU A 148 -2.70 -2.16 -25.08
CA GLU A 148 -1.98 -2.47 -23.85
C GLU A 148 -1.09 -1.29 -23.45
N ILE A 149 -1.23 -0.85 -22.21
CA ILE A 149 -0.49 0.30 -21.66
C ILE A 149 0.94 -0.16 -21.35
N PRO A 150 1.99 0.54 -21.83
CA PRO A 150 3.36 0.18 -21.53
C PRO A 150 3.63 0.36 -20.03
N THR A 151 4.40 -0.56 -19.46
CA THR A 151 4.78 -0.55 -18.05
C THR A 151 6.30 -0.53 -17.93
N LYS A 152 6.83 0.24 -16.98
CA LYS A 152 8.26 0.33 -16.69
C LYS A 152 8.47 0.00 -15.23
N ASN A 153 9.55 -0.71 -14.95
CA ASN A 153 9.97 -0.94 -13.58
C ASN A 153 10.58 0.34 -13.03
N ILE A 154 9.86 1.00 -12.11
CA ILE A 154 10.33 2.15 -11.35
C ILE A 154 10.37 1.71 -9.89
N GLU A 155 11.55 1.78 -9.27
CA GLU A 155 11.73 1.45 -7.83
C GLU A 155 11.26 0.03 -7.44
N GLY A 156 11.36 -0.94 -8.36
CA GLY A 156 10.93 -2.32 -8.11
C GLY A 156 9.46 -2.60 -8.40
N GLN A 157 8.70 -1.59 -8.85
CA GLN A 157 7.29 -1.68 -9.17
C GLN A 157 7.05 -1.49 -10.68
N MET A 158 6.37 -2.45 -11.31
CA MET A 158 5.89 -2.30 -12.69
C MET A 158 4.79 -1.25 -12.74
N THR A 159 5.15 -0.06 -13.21
CA THR A 159 4.28 1.12 -13.19
C THR A 159 3.88 1.50 -14.62
N PRO A 160 2.58 1.65 -14.90
CA PRO A 160 2.11 2.11 -16.20
C PRO A 160 2.53 3.56 -16.43
N TYR A 161 2.97 3.87 -17.64
CA TYR A 161 3.42 5.23 -18.00
C TYR A 161 2.86 5.66 -19.34
N TYR A 162 2.72 6.98 -19.52
CA TYR A 162 2.35 7.58 -20.79
C TYR A 162 3.62 8.01 -21.54
N PRO A 163 3.98 7.37 -22.68
CA PRO A 163 5.16 7.70 -23.45
C PRO A 163 4.95 8.93 -24.35
N VAL A 164 5.93 9.82 -24.39
CA VAL A 164 6.02 10.93 -25.35
C VAL A 164 7.41 10.95 -25.97
N GLY A 165 7.52 10.68 -27.26
CA GLY A 165 8.78 10.78 -28.00
C GLY A 165 9.06 12.20 -28.46
N MET A 166 10.22 12.75 -28.10
CA MET A 166 10.71 14.07 -28.52
C MET A 166 12.00 13.94 -29.35
N GLY A 167 11.93 14.22 -30.65
CA GLY A 167 13.06 14.13 -31.58
C GLY A 167 13.72 15.47 -31.87
N ASN A 168 14.62 15.56 -32.85
CA ASN A 168 15.17 16.83 -33.37
C ASN A 168 15.88 17.73 -32.33
N GLY A 169 16.56 17.13 -31.36
CA GLY A 169 17.45 17.85 -30.43
C GLY A 169 18.75 18.33 -31.09
N THR A 170 19.66 18.88 -30.27
CA THR A 170 20.97 19.37 -30.73
C THR A 170 21.75 18.23 -31.41
N PRO A 171 22.43 18.48 -32.55
CA PRO A 171 23.20 17.47 -33.25
C PRO A 171 24.27 16.80 -32.37
N CYS A 172 24.34 15.48 -32.45
CA CYS A 172 25.26 14.65 -31.69
C CYS A 172 26.49 14.29 -32.54
N SER A 173 27.66 14.83 -32.18
CA SER A 173 28.94 14.53 -32.86
C SER A 173 29.28 13.03 -32.84
N LEU A 174 28.92 12.33 -31.76
CA LEU A 174 29.20 10.90 -31.56
C LEU A 174 28.35 9.96 -32.43
N LYS A 175 27.20 10.43 -32.93
CA LYS A 175 26.30 9.66 -33.83
C LYS A 175 26.20 10.32 -35.21
N GLN A 176 27.33 10.59 -35.87
CA GLN A 176 27.37 11.15 -37.24
C GLN A 176 26.47 12.40 -37.40
N ASN A 177 26.45 13.27 -36.40
CA ASN A 177 25.63 14.49 -36.35
C ASN A 177 24.10 14.27 -36.37
N ARG A 178 23.63 13.06 -36.03
CA ARG A 178 22.19 12.81 -35.82
C ARG A 178 21.68 13.63 -34.63
N PRO A 179 20.47 14.19 -34.70
CA PRO A 179 19.91 14.95 -33.59
C PRO A 179 19.67 14.04 -32.39
N ARG A 180 19.93 14.56 -31.18
CA ARG A 180 19.54 13.89 -29.93
C ARG A 180 18.02 13.68 -29.89
N SER A 181 17.59 12.58 -29.27
CA SER A 181 16.17 12.29 -29.07
C SER A 181 15.92 11.78 -27.66
N SER A 182 14.75 12.06 -27.12
CA SER A 182 14.33 11.67 -25.78
C SER A 182 12.96 11.01 -25.78
N THR A 183 12.78 10.03 -24.90
CA THR A 183 11.46 9.48 -24.57
C THR A 183 11.11 9.95 -23.17
N VAL A 184 10.09 10.80 -23.09
CA VAL A 184 9.54 11.31 -21.82
C VAL A 184 8.43 10.38 -21.36
N MET A 185 8.57 9.86 -20.15
CA MET A 185 7.66 8.90 -19.54
C MET A 185 6.96 9.57 -18.38
N TYR A 186 5.67 9.85 -18.56
CA TYR A 186 4.85 10.43 -17.50
C TYR A 186 4.24 9.32 -16.64
N ILE A 187 4.40 9.44 -15.33
CA ILE A 187 3.96 8.47 -14.34
C ILE A 187 3.02 9.15 -13.35
N CYS A 188 1.95 8.47 -12.98
CA CYS A 188 1.07 8.94 -11.92
C CYS A 188 1.80 8.98 -10.58
N HIS A 189 1.83 10.15 -9.94
CA HIS A 189 2.25 10.30 -8.55
C HIS A 189 1.37 11.35 -7.86
N PRO A 190 0.48 10.96 -6.92
CA PRO A 190 -0.52 11.85 -6.32
C PRO A 190 0.06 13.08 -5.62
N GLU A 191 1.23 12.94 -4.99
CA GLU A 191 1.86 13.99 -4.19
C GLU A 191 2.89 14.83 -4.98
N SER A 192 3.12 14.50 -6.25
CA SER A 192 4.13 15.19 -7.06
C SER A 192 3.65 16.55 -7.55
N LYS A 193 4.58 17.48 -7.76
CA LYS A 193 4.33 18.81 -8.35
C LYS A 193 4.85 18.92 -9.79
N HIS A 194 4.76 17.83 -10.57
CA HIS A 194 5.33 17.76 -11.93
C HIS A 194 6.87 17.77 -11.97
N GLU A 195 7.50 16.93 -11.15
CA GLU A 195 8.97 16.89 -11.03
C GLU A 195 9.60 15.76 -11.84
N ILE A 196 10.88 15.96 -12.17
CA ILE A 196 11.70 14.98 -12.88
C ILE A 196 12.23 13.98 -11.85
N LEU A 197 11.88 12.71 -12.01
CA LEU A 197 12.41 11.63 -11.18
C LEU A 197 13.83 11.25 -11.61
N SER A 198 14.03 11.09 -12.92
CA SER A 198 15.34 10.70 -13.47
C SER A 198 15.50 11.09 -14.93
N VAL A 199 16.76 11.28 -15.33
CA VAL A 199 17.20 11.46 -16.72
C VAL A 199 18.36 10.51 -16.94
N ALA A 200 18.24 9.62 -17.93
CA ALA A 200 19.27 8.64 -18.25
C ALA A 200 19.57 8.63 -19.75
N GLU A 201 20.86 8.63 -20.11
CA GLU A 201 21.31 8.36 -21.47
C GLU A 201 21.40 6.84 -21.67
N VAL A 202 20.36 6.23 -22.24
CA VAL A 202 20.27 4.77 -22.39
C VAL A 202 21.10 4.25 -23.55
N THR A 203 21.19 5.03 -24.62
CA THR A 203 22.18 4.82 -25.69
C THR A 203 22.75 6.17 -26.08
N THR A 204 23.91 6.18 -26.74
CA THR A 204 24.58 7.44 -27.11
C THR A 204 23.60 8.38 -27.81
N CYS A 205 23.38 9.57 -27.23
CA CYS A 205 22.47 10.60 -27.70
C CYS A 205 20.98 10.25 -27.76
N GLU A 206 20.57 9.20 -27.03
CA GLU A 206 19.18 8.82 -26.79
C GLU A 206 18.88 8.79 -25.29
N TYR A 207 17.90 9.58 -24.89
CA TYR A 207 17.63 9.85 -23.48
C TYR A 207 16.27 9.29 -23.07
N GLU A 208 16.20 8.82 -21.83
CA GLU A 208 14.97 8.47 -21.15
C GLU A 208 14.76 9.43 -19.99
N VAL A 209 13.58 10.04 -19.93
CA VAL A 209 13.23 11.01 -18.88
C VAL A 209 11.98 10.52 -18.18
N VAL A 210 12.03 10.38 -16.86
CA VAL A 210 10.87 9.97 -16.05
C VAL A 210 10.34 11.17 -15.30
N ILE A 211 9.04 11.44 -15.44
CA ILE A 211 8.35 12.58 -14.82
C ILE A 211 7.20 12.08 -13.96
N LEU A 212 7.16 12.54 -12.72
CA LEU A 212 6.06 12.31 -11.80
C LEU A 212 5.00 13.40 -12.00
N THR A 213 3.75 13.01 -12.22
CA THR A 213 2.63 13.95 -12.37
C THR A 213 1.34 13.45 -11.74
N PRO A 214 0.56 14.31 -11.06
CA PRO A 214 -0.73 13.92 -10.50
C PRO A 214 -1.82 13.81 -11.57
N LEU A 215 -1.65 14.40 -12.76
CA LEU A 215 -2.69 14.46 -13.80
C LEU A 215 -3.07 13.08 -14.34
N LEU A 216 -2.11 12.16 -14.41
CA LEU A 216 -2.36 10.79 -14.88
C LEU A 216 -3.09 9.93 -13.85
N CYS A 217 -3.14 10.34 -12.58
CA CYS A 217 -3.75 9.57 -11.50
C CYS A 217 -5.27 9.48 -11.60
N ASN A 218 -5.90 10.44 -12.27
CA ASN A 218 -7.35 10.42 -12.55
C ASN A 218 -7.72 9.34 -13.58
N HIS A 219 -6.77 8.87 -14.37
CA HIS A 219 -7.05 7.92 -15.43
C HIS A 219 -6.90 6.47 -14.94
N PRO A 220 -7.95 5.61 -15.03
CA PRO A 220 -7.96 4.27 -14.45
C PRO A 220 -6.81 3.35 -14.94
N LYS A 221 -6.32 3.58 -16.16
CA LYS A 221 -5.24 2.79 -16.78
C LYS A 221 -3.82 3.20 -16.36
N TYR A 222 -3.64 4.44 -15.86
CA TYR A 222 -2.35 4.98 -15.43
C TYR A 222 -2.26 5.20 -13.92
N ARG A 223 -3.36 4.95 -13.20
CA ARG A 223 -3.43 5.06 -11.75
C ARG A 223 -2.36 4.19 -11.10
N PHE A 224 -1.52 4.84 -10.30
CA PHE A 224 -0.51 4.20 -9.47
C PHE A 224 -1.16 3.15 -8.57
N ARG A 225 -0.71 1.89 -8.69
CA ARG A 225 -1.03 0.83 -7.75
C ARG A 225 0.11 0.77 -6.76
N ALA A 226 0.01 1.53 -5.67
CA ALA A 226 1.04 1.51 -4.63
C ALA A 226 1.42 0.07 -4.28
N SER A 227 2.71 -0.29 -4.44
CA SER A 227 3.33 -1.29 -3.60
C SER A 227 3.51 -0.61 -2.26
N PRO A 228 2.68 -0.92 -1.26
CA PRO A 228 2.59 -0.10 -0.08
C PRO A 228 3.73 -0.38 0.91
N VAL A 229 4.75 -1.16 0.54
CA VAL A 229 5.84 -1.58 1.44
C VAL A 229 7.13 -1.94 0.68
N ASN A 230 8.26 -1.39 1.10
CA ASN A 230 9.59 -1.74 0.60
C ASN A 230 10.18 -2.95 1.36
N ASP A 231 10.71 -3.94 0.65
CA ASP A 231 11.20 -5.17 1.28
C ASP A 231 12.68 -5.07 1.71
N ILE A 232 13.02 -5.54 2.91
CA ILE A 232 14.39 -5.71 3.43
C ILE A 232 14.67 -7.20 3.54
N PHE A 233 15.71 -7.72 2.88
CA PHE A 233 16.00 -9.15 2.88
C PHE A 233 17.11 -9.50 3.89
N CYS A 234 16.78 -10.25 4.94
CA CYS A 234 17.67 -10.64 6.03
C CYS A 234 18.06 -12.13 5.98
N GLN A 235 19.32 -12.40 5.66
CA GLN A 235 19.88 -13.75 5.62
C GLN A 235 20.52 -14.11 6.97
N SER A 236 20.22 -15.29 7.51
CA SER A 236 20.82 -15.80 8.74
C SER A 236 22.30 -16.13 8.56
N LEU A 237 23.14 -15.69 9.51
CA LEU A 237 24.54 -16.10 9.58
C LEU A 237 24.70 -17.44 10.32
N PRO A 238 25.82 -18.16 10.13
CA PRO A 238 26.06 -19.43 10.79
C PRO A 238 25.85 -19.37 12.31
N GLY A 239 25.11 -20.34 12.84
CA GLY A 239 24.75 -20.42 14.26
C GLY A 239 23.48 -19.64 14.65
N SER A 240 22.84 -18.94 13.71
CA SER A 240 21.56 -18.25 13.92
C SER A 240 20.42 -18.98 13.19
N PRO A 241 19.20 -19.00 13.74
CA PRO A 241 18.05 -19.58 13.05
C PRO A 241 17.69 -18.75 11.80
N PHE A 242 16.96 -19.31 10.83
CA PHE A 242 16.56 -18.57 9.61
C PHE A 242 15.73 -17.32 9.86
N LYS A 243 15.07 -17.26 11.01
CA LYS A 243 14.20 -16.17 11.42
C LYS A 243 14.24 -16.08 12.94
N PRO A 244 14.29 -14.88 13.55
CA PRO A 244 14.45 -14.72 14.99
C PRO A 244 13.44 -15.51 15.80
N LEU A 245 13.92 -16.24 16.80
CA LEU A 245 13.06 -17.08 17.65
C LEU A 245 11.92 -16.28 18.29
N THR A 246 12.21 -15.11 18.86
CA THR A 246 11.21 -14.22 19.47
C THR A 246 10.21 -13.70 18.44
N LEU A 247 10.65 -13.39 17.22
CA LEU A 247 9.77 -12.93 16.15
C LEU A 247 8.81 -14.04 15.72
N ARG A 248 9.29 -15.28 15.58
CA ARG A 248 8.42 -16.44 15.29
C ARG A 248 7.36 -16.65 16.37
N GLN A 249 7.74 -16.51 17.64
CA GLN A 249 6.81 -16.64 18.76
C GLN A 249 5.75 -15.52 18.76
N LEU A 250 6.16 -14.27 18.49
CA LEU A 250 5.26 -13.13 18.38
C LEU A 250 4.34 -13.25 17.16
N GLU A 251 4.85 -13.72 16.01
CA GLU A 251 4.02 -13.97 14.83
C GLU A 251 3.07 -15.13 15.03
N GLN A 252 3.45 -16.20 15.71
CA GLN A 252 2.52 -17.26 16.09
C GLN A 252 1.42 -16.70 17.00
N GLN A 253 1.79 -15.86 17.97
CA GLN A 253 0.83 -15.16 18.82
C GLN A 253 -0.06 -14.18 18.02
N GLU A 254 0.49 -13.48 17.02
CA GLU A 254 -0.25 -12.58 16.13
C GLU A 254 -1.10 -13.34 15.13
N GLU A 255 -0.70 -14.52 14.66
CA GLU A 255 -1.44 -15.42 13.75
C GLU A 255 -2.60 -16.10 14.48
N ILE A 256 -2.45 -16.35 15.78
CA ILE A 256 -3.54 -16.72 16.70
C ILE A 256 -4.55 -15.56 16.88
N LEU A 257 -4.11 -14.31 16.74
CA LEU A 257 -4.94 -13.10 16.83
C LEU A 257 -5.46 -12.60 15.47
N ARG A 258 -4.78 -12.91 14.36
CA ARG A 258 -5.10 -12.50 13.00
C ARG A 258 -6.03 -13.52 12.38
N VAL A 259 -7.26 -13.07 12.22
CA VAL A 259 -8.34 -13.88 11.67
C VAL A 259 -8.28 -13.80 10.14
N PRO A 260 -8.20 -14.92 9.41
CA PRO A 260 -7.74 -14.91 8.02
C PRO A 260 -8.83 -14.40 7.06
N PHE A 261 -8.57 -13.28 6.40
CA PHE A 261 -9.32 -12.81 5.24
C PHE A 261 -8.77 -13.47 3.95
N ARG A 262 -9.55 -14.34 3.30
CA ARG A 262 -9.38 -14.74 1.89
C ARG A 262 -10.71 -14.43 1.17
N ARG A 263 -10.85 -13.35 0.40
CA ARG A 263 -10.33 -12.95 -0.93
C ARG A 263 -11.15 -13.57 -2.09
N ASN A 264 -11.91 -12.72 -2.81
CA ASN A 264 -12.08 -12.78 -4.27
C ASN A 264 -12.52 -11.42 -4.86
N LYS A 265 -11.75 -11.00 -5.88
CA LYS A 265 -11.91 -9.95 -6.91
C LYS A 265 -12.16 -8.47 -6.52
N GLU A 266 -11.19 -7.66 -6.98
CA GLU A 266 -11.27 -6.29 -7.53
C GLU A 266 -11.82 -5.15 -6.63
N GLY A 267 -10.91 -4.34 -6.08
CA GLY A 267 -11.21 -2.95 -5.68
C GLY A 267 -11.16 -2.59 -4.19
N VAL A 268 -10.81 -3.50 -3.28
CA VAL A 268 -11.14 -3.32 -1.85
C VAL A 268 -9.90 -3.20 -0.96
N GLY A 269 -9.44 -1.96 -0.75
CA GLY A 269 -8.43 -1.62 0.26
C GLY A 269 -8.68 -0.28 0.97
N TRP A 270 -9.71 0.46 0.57
CA TRP A 270 -10.04 1.79 1.10
C TRP A 270 -11.19 1.74 2.11
N TRP A 271 -12.16 0.85 1.91
CA TRP A 271 -13.31 0.73 2.80
C TRP A 271 -13.04 -0.13 4.04
N LYS A 272 -13.31 0.46 5.21
CA LYS A 272 -13.51 -0.22 6.49
C LYS A 272 -14.99 -0.58 6.65
N TYR A 273 -15.28 -1.60 7.46
CA TYR A 273 -16.66 -2.06 7.70
C TYR A 273 -16.97 -2.04 9.19
N GLU A 274 -18.17 -1.60 9.51
CA GLU A 274 -18.73 -1.62 10.87
C GLU A 274 -20.02 -2.41 10.83
N PHE A 275 -20.09 -3.44 11.68
CA PHE A 275 -21.29 -4.26 11.85
C PHE A 275 -21.79 -4.14 13.28
N CYS A 276 -23.00 -3.63 13.43
CA CYS A 276 -23.69 -3.58 14.70
C CYS A 276 -24.91 -4.50 14.64
N TYR A 277 -24.84 -5.63 15.36
CA TYR A 277 -25.90 -6.63 15.40
C TYR A 277 -27.25 -6.01 15.81
N GLY A 278 -28.29 -6.29 15.01
CA GLY A 278 -29.64 -5.78 15.24
C GLY A 278 -29.80 -4.29 14.96
N LYS A 279 -28.81 -3.63 14.32
CA LYS A 279 -28.89 -2.20 13.98
C LYS A 279 -28.56 -1.91 12.52
N HIS A 280 -27.29 -2.03 12.12
CA HIS A 280 -26.85 -1.61 10.79
C HIS A 280 -25.52 -2.24 10.39
N VAL A 281 -25.26 -2.18 9.09
CA VAL A 281 -23.97 -2.45 8.46
C VAL A 281 -23.55 -1.18 7.73
N HIS A 282 -22.43 -0.61 8.17
CA HIS A 282 -21.83 0.55 7.53
C HIS A 282 -20.52 0.18 6.85
N GLN A 283 -20.27 0.87 5.75
CA GLN A 283 -18.98 0.91 5.09
C GLN A 283 -18.44 2.33 5.22
N TYR A 284 -17.19 2.50 5.63
CA TYR A 284 -16.64 3.83 5.82
C TYR A 284 -15.17 3.91 5.44
N HIS A 285 -14.76 5.06 4.96
CA HIS A 285 -13.40 5.40 4.60
C HIS A 285 -13.04 6.69 5.33
N GLU A 286 -11.81 6.77 5.81
CA GLU A 286 -11.34 7.90 6.61
C GLU A 286 -10.09 8.45 5.95
N ASP A 287 -10.27 9.57 5.27
CA ASP A 287 -9.18 10.36 4.67
C ASP A 287 -8.71 11.42 5.65
N LYS A 288 -7.40 11.67 5.70
CA LYS A 288 -6.80 12.69 6.57
C LYS A 288 -7.26 14.11 6.22
N ASP A 289 -7.63 14.36 4.96
CA ASP A 289 -8.00 15.70 4.46
C ASP A 289 -9.52 15.92 4.35
N ASN A 290 -10.29 14.89 4.02
CA ASN A 290 -11.74 14.99 3.73
C ASN A 290 -12.64 14.40 4.83
N GLY A 291 -12.07 13.84 5.90
CA GLY A 291 -12.81 13.24 7.01
C GLY A 291 -13.41 11.86 6.67
N LYS A 292 -14.39 11.43 7.47
CA LYS A 292 -15.01 10.10 7.36
C LYS A 292 -16.17 10.12 6.35
N THR A 293 -15.99 9.44 5.22
CA THR A 293 -17.08 9.12 4.28
C THR A 293 -17.72 7.81 4.73
N SER A 294 -19.03 7.78 4.95
CA SER A 294 -19.77 6.60 5.41
C SER A 294 -20.93 6.32 4.48
N VAL A 295 -21.11 5.04 4.13
CA VAL A 295 -22.19 4.51 3.31
C VAL A 295 -22.95 3.47 4.13
N VAL A 296 -24.28 3.58 4.18
CA VAL A 296 -25.15 2.60 4.81
C VAL A 296 -25.39 1.45 3.84
N VAL A 297 -24.84 0.27 4.16
CA VAL A 297 -24.98 -0.93 3.33
C VAL A 297 -26.34 -1.60 3.57
N GLY A 298 -26.80 -1.56 4.83
CA GLY A 298 -28.12 -2.03 5.21
C GLY A 298 -28.43 -1.73 6.68
N THR A 299 -29.71 -1.67 6.98
CA THR A 299 -30.30 -1.43 8.29
C THR A 299 -31.16 -2.63 8.70
N TRP A 300 -31.21 -2.89 10.00
CA TRP A 300 -31.98 -3.99 10.55
C TRP A 300 -33.46 -3.61 10.63
N ASN A 301 -34.31 -4.46 10.08
CA ASN A 301 -35.75 -4.43 10.30
C ASN A 301 -36.24 -5.87 10.52
N GLN A 302 -36.91 -6.11 11.65
CA GLN A 302 -37.30 -7.45 12.05
C GLN A 302 -38.41 -8.02 11.16
N GLU A 303 -39.39 -7.20 10.78
CA GLU A 303 -40.50 -7.62 9.92
C GLU A 303 -40.01 -8.00 8.51
N GLU A 304 -39.17 -7.16 7.89
CA GLU A 304 -38.56 -7.43 6.59
C GLU A 304 -37.70 -8.70 6.62
N HIS A 305 -36.94 -8.90 7.70
CA HIS A 305 -36.15 -10.11 7.86
C HIS A 305 -37.03 -11.37 7.94
N ILE A 306 -38.14 -11.33 8.68
CA ILE A 306 -39.08 -12.46 8.78
C ILE A 306 -39.68 -12.78 7.40
N GLU A 307 -40.05 -11.76 6.62
CA GLU A 307 -40.55 -11.96 5.27
C GLU A 307 -39.48 -12.56 4.33
N TRP A 308 -38.24 -12.10 4.47
CA TRP A 308 -37.10 -12.66 3.75
C TRP A 308 -36.85 -14.13 4.15
N ALA A 309 -36.94 -14.46 5.44
CA ALA A 309 -36.70 -15.80 6.00
C ALA A 309 -37.75 -16.82 5.55
N LYS A 310 -38.99 -16.39 5.24
CA LYS A 310 -40.00 -17.29 4.63
C LYS A 310 -39.59 -17.81 3.24
N LYS A 311 -38.74 -17.05 2.53
CA LYS A 311 -38.31 -17.34 1.15
C LYS A 311 -36.86 -17.83 1.06
N ASN A 312 -36.12 -17.76 2.15
CA ASN A 312 -34.67 -18.05 2.19
C ASN A 312 -34.33 -18.90 3.40
N THR A 313 -33.30 -19.73 3.29
CA THR A 313 -32.83 -20.55 4.42
C THR A 313 -32.10 -19.68 5.44
N ALA A 314 -32.80 -19.28 6.51
CA ALA A 314 -32.24 -18.45 7.57
C ALA A 314 -31.37 -19.22 8.57
N ARG A 315 -31.52 -20.54 8.68
CA ARG A 315 -30.70 -21.42 9.52
C ARG A 315 -30.07 -22.56 8.73
N ALA A 316 -28.79 -22.84 8.98
CA ALA A 316 -28.10 -24.01 8.45
C ALA A 316 -27.60 -24.91 9.58
N TYR A 317 -27.90 -26.20 9.46
CA TYR A 317 -27.55 -27.23 10.44
C TYR A 317 -26.27 -27.98 10.05
N HIS A 318 -25.58 -28.50 11.05
CA HIS A 318 -24.52 -29.48 10.89
C HIS A 318 -24.87 -30.75 11.65
N LEU A 319 -24.69 -31.89 11.00
CA LEU A 319 -24.82 -33.21 11.63
C LEU A 319 -23.50 -33.53 12.32
N GLN A 320 -23.52 -33.70 13.63
CA GLN A 320 -22.38 -34.20 14.38
C GLN A 320 -22.27 -35.73 14.26
N ASP A 321 -21.08 -36.27 14.52
CA ASP A 321 -20.79 -37.71 14.40
C ASP A 321 -21.62 -38.58 15.37
N ASP A 322 -22.19 -37.98 16.41
CA ASP A 322 -23.10 -38.60 17.39
C ASP A 322 -24.58 -38.60 16.96
N GLY A 323 -24.90 -38.03 15.79
CA GLY A 323 -26.26 -37.91 15.25
C GLY A 323 -27.03 -36.69 15.75
N THR A 324 -26.44 -35.82 16.57
CA THR A 324 -27.07 -34.56 17.01
C THR A 324 -26.98 -33.47 15.94
N GLN A 325 -28.04 -32.69 15.77
CA GLN A 325 -28.08 -31.55 14.84
C GLN A 325 -27.88 -30.26 15.63
N THR A 326 -26.79 -29.54 15.36
CA THR A 326 -26.55 -28.21 15.92
C THR A 326 -26.58 -27.14 14.84
N VAL A 327 -27.07 -25.95 15.20
CA VAL A 327 -27.13 -24.81 14.29
C VAL A 327 -25.70 -24.30 14.11
N ARG A 328 -25.17 -24.36 12.89
CA ARG A 328 -23.78 -23.95 12.59
C ARG A 328 -23.70 -22.54 12.02
N MET A 329 -24.80 -22.04 11.47
CA MET A 329 -24.90 -20.71 10.89
C MET A 329 -26.33 -20.20 10.92
N VAL A 330 -26.48 -18.89 11.20
CA VAL A 330 -27.71 -18.14 10.93
C VAL A 330 -27.45 -17.04 9.92
N SER A 331 -28.48 -16.70 9.13
CA SER A 331 -28.44 -15.63 8.13
C SER A 331 -29.51 -14.58 8.45
N HIS A 332 -29.08 -13.33 8.57
CA HIS A 332 -29.93 -12.18 8.83
C HIS A 332 -29.95 -11.23 7.64
N PHE A 333 -31.11 -10.67 7.33
CA PHE A 333 -31.28 -9.74 6.23
C PHE A 333 -31.32 -8.31 6.75
N TYR A 334 -30.53 -7.43 6.13
CA TYR A 334 -30.49 -6.00 6.42
C TYR A 334 -30.79 -5.26 5.11
N GLY A 335 -31.91 -4.55 5.09
CA GLY A 335 -32.43 -3.81 3.94
C GLY A 335 -32.25 -2.29 4.08
N ASN A 336 -32.86 -1.53 3.17
CA ASN A 336 -32.95 -0.06 3.26
C ASN A 336 -31.58 0.65 3.42
N GLY A 337 -30.55 0.19 2.72
CA GLY A 337 -29.29 0.91 2.61
C GLY A 337 -29.38 2.11 1.65
N ASP A 338 -28.27 2.83 1.52
CA ASP A 338 -28.17 3.99 0.62
C ASP A 338 -28.45 3.59 -0.83
N ILE A 339 -29.01 4.52 -1.61
CA ILE A 339 -29.38 4.28 -3.01
C ILE A 339 -28.14 3.99 -3.84
N CYS A 340 -28.17 2.86 -4.54
CA CYS A 340 -27.13 2.45 -5.47
C CYS A 340 -27.12 3.34 -6.71
N ASP A 341 -25.96 3.91 -7.03
CA ASP A 341 -25.71 4.74 -8.21
C ASP A 341 -25.87 3.98 -9.53
N ILE A 342 -25.63 2.66 -9.51
CA ILE A 342 -25.69 1.81 -10.71
C ILE A 342 -27.10 1.24 -10.92
N THR A 343 -27.73 0.74 -9.86
CA THR A 343 -28.99 0.01 -9.97
C THR A 343 -30.22 0.86 -9.59
N ASP A 344 -30.00 2.06 -9.06
CA ASP A 344 -31.04 2.98 -8.56
C ASP A 344 -31.99 2.33 -7.54
N LYS A 345 -31.46 1.37 -6.77
CA LYS A 345 -32.18 0.60 -5.73
C LYS A 345 -31.42 0.71 -4.42
N PRO A 346 -32.09 0.64 -3.26
CA PRO A 346 -31.40 0.64 -1.97
C PRO A 346 -30.46 -0.56 -1.88
N ARG A 347 -29.26 -0.32 -1.35
CA ARG A 347 -28.30 -1.39 -1.04
C ARG A 347 -28.90 -2.33 0.01
N GLN A 348 -28.52 -3.60 -0.06
CA GLN A 348 -28.97 -4.63 0.87
C GLN A 348 -27.83 -5.60 1.20
N VAL A 349 -27.84 -6.16 2.41
CA VAL A 349 -26.82 -7.11 2.86
C VAL A 349 -27.42 -8.29 3.62
N THR A 350 -26.93 -9.49 3.31
CA THR A 350 -27.21 -10.69 4.09
C THR A 350 -26.03 -10.97 5.02
N VAL A 351 -26.25 -10.86 6.32
CA VAL A 351 -25.25 -11.12 7.37
C VAL A 351 -25.31 -12.59 7.77
N LYS A 352 -24.20 -13.31 7.60
CA LYS A 352 -24.05 -14.72 7.96
C LYS A 352 -23.19 -14.85 9.21
N LEU A 353 -23.82 -15.18 10.33
CA LEU A 353 -23.16 -15.46 11.60
C LEU A 353 -22.85 -16.95 11.65
N LYS A 354 -21.57 -17.31 11.78
CA LYS A 354 -21.12 -18.70 11.74
C LYS A 354 -20.23 -19.06 12.93
N CYS A 355 -20.47 -20.22 13.50
CA CYS A 355 -19.59 -20.77 14.52
C CYS A 355 -18.29 -21.24 13.89
N LYS A 356 -17.18 -20.83 14.51
CA LYS A 356 -15.83 -21.28 14.19
C LYS A 356 -15.09 -21.48 15.49
N GLU A 357 -14.81 -22.74 15.82
CA GLU A 357 -14.01 -23.11 16.98
C GLU A 357 -12.58 -22.58 16.82
N SER A 358 -12.01 -22.09 17.93
CA SER A 358 -10.65 -21.54 17.99
C SER A 358 -10.16 -21.55 19.44
N ASP A 359 -8.85 -21.67 19.63
CA ASP A 359 -8.20 -21.61 20.95
C ASP A 359 -8.31 -20.21 21.60
N SER A 360 -8.56 -19.17 20.79
CA SER A 360 -8.80 -17.81 21.27
C SER A 360 -10.30 -17.50 21.31
N PRO A 361 -10.90 -17.23 22.49
CA PRO A 361 -12.34 -16.95 22.62
C PRO A 361 -12.75 -15.61 21.98
N HIS A 362 -11.79 -14.76 21.60
CA HIS A 362 -12.02 -13.44 21.01
C HIS A 362 -11.70 -13.37 19.51
N ALA A 363 -11.35 -14.49 18.86
CA ALA A 363 -11.10 -14.50 17.43
C ALA A 363 -12.39 -14.20 16.64
N VAL A 364 -12.34 -13.23 15.71
CA VAL A 364 -13.49 -12.84 14.86
C VAL A 364 -13.07 -12.65 13.39
N THR A 365 -13.43 -13.59 12.51
CA THR A 365 -13.23 -13.45 11.06
C THR A 365 -14.41 -12.72 10.46
N VAL A 366 -14.20 -11.57 9.83
CA VAL A 366 -15.23 -10.88 9.04
C VAL A 366 -14.91 -11.01 7.56
N TYR A 367 -15.88 -10.99 6.66
CA TYR A 367 -15.65 -10.81 5.22
C TYR A 367 -16.87 -10.22 4.53
N MET A 368 -16.66 -9.43 3.47
CA MET A 368 -17.73 -8.86 2.65
C MET A 368 -17.58 -9.32 1.20
N LEU A 369 -18.70 -9.73 0.59
CA LEU A 369 -18.78 -10.13 -0.82
C LEU A 369 -19.90 -9.36 -1.50
N GLU A 370 -19.70 -8.93 -2.74
CA GLU A 370 -20.73 -8.30 -3.59
C GLU A 370 -21.01 -9.23 -4.79
N PRO A 371 -21.82 -10.30 -4.62
CA PRO A 371 -22.14 -11.23 -5.71
C PRO A 371 -22.90 -10.58 -6.87
N HIS A 372 -23.67 -9.53 -6.58
CA HIS A 372 -24.38 -8.72 -7.55
C HIS A 372 -24.26 -7.25 -7.16
N SER A 373 -24.30 -6.34 -8.12
CA SER A 373 -24.18 -4.90 -7.88
C SER A 373 -25.16 -4.43 -6.80
N CYS A 374 -24.63 -3.82 -5.73
CA CYS A 374 -25.36 -3.30 -4.58
C CYS A 374 -26.12 -4.34 -3.75
N GLN A 375 -25.77 -5.62 -3.88
CA GLN A 375 -26.22 -6.70 -3.01
C GLN A 375 -25.01 -7.37 -2.37
N TYR A 376 -24.99 -7.39 -1.04
CA TYR A 376 -23.82 -7.80 -0.28
C TYR A 376 -24.08 -9.04 0.59
N ILE A 377 -23.01 -9.77 0.88
CA ILE A 377 -22.97 -10.84 1.87
C ILE A 377 -21.86 -10.53 2.86
N LEU A 378 -22.21 -10.30 4.12
CA LEU A 378 -21.28 -10.10 5.23
C LEU A 378 -21.18 -11.39 6.03
N GLY A 379 -20.03 -12.06 6.01
CA GLY A 379 -19.77 -13.19 6.89
C GLY A 379 -19.07 -12.75 8.17
N VAL A 380 -19.51 -13.25 9.32
CA VAL A 380 -18.85 -13.08 10.62
C VAL A 380 -18.71 -14.45 11.27
N GLU A 381 -17.48 -14.88 11.50
CA GLU A 381 -17.14 -16.16 12.10
C GLU A 381 -16.42 -15.95 13.43
N SER A 382 -16.90 -16.53 14.53
CA SER A 382 -16.27 -16.39 15.85
C SER A 382 -16.62 -17.57 16.78
N PRO A 383 -15.75 -17.94 17.74
CA PRO A 383 -16.09 -18.91 18.78
C PRO A 383 -17.23 -18.46 19.69
N VAL A 384 -17.40 -17.14 19.89
CA VAL A 384 -18.50 -16.60 20.71
C VAL A 384 -19.86 -16.90 20.07
N ILE A 385 -19.92 -16.92 18.74
CA ILE A 385 -21.13 -17.23 17.98
C ILE A 385 -21.58 -18.67 18.29
N CYS A 386 -20.65 -19.61 18.48
CA CYS A 386 -20.97 -21.00 18.82
C CYS A 386 -21.87 -21.13 20.05
N LYS A 387 -21.73 -20.25 21.05
CA LYS A 387 -22.52 -20.30 22.29
C LYS A 387 -23.95 -19.78 22.13
N ILE A 388 -24.21 -18.97 21.10
CA ILE A 388 -25.49 -18.29 20.89
C ILE A 388 -26.28 -18.88 19.73
N LEU A 389 -25.67 -19.64 18.82
CA LEU A 389 -26.40 -20.23 17.69
C LEU A 389 -27.50 -21.21 18.10
N ASP A 390 -27.34 -21.90 19.22
CA ASP A 390 -28.35 -22.82 19.74
C ASP A 390 -29.62 -22.09 20.23
N THR A 391 -29.57 -20.77 20.42
CA THR A 391 -30.76 -19.96 20.77
C THR A 391 -31.53 -19.45 19.55
N ALA A 392 -31.10 -19.82 18.33
CA ALA A 392 -31.72 -19.39 17.08
C ALA A 392 -33.12 -19.99 16.88
N ASP A 393 -34.13 -19.17 16.63
CA ASP A 393 -35.48 -19.61 16.25
C ASP A 393 -35.59 -20.05 14.77
N GLU A 394 -36.77 -20.45 14.29
CA GLU A 394 -37.00 -20.87 12.89
C GLU A 394 -36.59 -19.84 11.83
N ASN A 395 -36.62 -18.56 12.17
CA ASN A 395 -36.23 -17.47 11.31
C ASN A 395 -34.75 -17.09 11.49
N GLY A 396 -33.99 -17.81 12.32
CA GLY A 396 -32.60 -17.54 12.60
C GLY A 396 -32.36 -16.42 13.61
N LEU A 397 -33.39 -15.90 14.29
CA LEU A 397 -33.27 -14.86 15.30
C LEU A 397 -32.62 -15.42 16.57
N LEU A 398 -31.54 -14.77 17.03
CA LEU A 398 -30.81 -15.18 18.22
C LEU A 398 -31.35 -14.50 19.48
N SER A 399 -31.49 -15.28 20.55
CA SER A 399 -31.80 -14.75 21.88
C SER A 399 -30.49 -14.42 22.60
N LEU A 400 -30.13 -13.13 22.66
CA LEU A 400 -28.95 -12.68 23.40
C LEU A 400 -29.29 -12.42 24.87
N PRO A 401 -28.50 -12.91 25.84
CA PRO A 401 -28.66 -12.52 27.24
C PRO A 401 -28.33 -11.03 27.41
N ASN A 402 -29.22 -10.30 28.08
CA ASN A 402 -29.10 -8.86 28.36
C ASN A 402 -27.89 -8.50 29.24
#